data_AF-A0A2H3JXP5-F1
#
_entry.id   AF-A0A2H3JXP5-F1
#
_cell.length_a   1.000
_cell.length_b   1.000
_cell.length_c   1.000
_cell.angle_alpha   90.00
_cell.angle_beta   90.00
_cell.angle_gamma   90.00
#
_symmetry.space_group_name_H-M   'P 1'
#
loop_
_entity.id
_entity.type
_entity.pdbx_description
1 polymer ?
#
loop_
_entity_poly.entity_id
_entity_poly.type
_entity_poly.pdbx_seq_one_letter_code
_entity_poly.pdbx_strand_id
1 'polypeptide(L)'
;MSATVVLLPPVTPPTYHRIVSPTLKVPDDPQFSIPVGLLACQRDPLLYKITTTVVSCTVSQSPPSNGKKSKKDKAPPSPTEPLLEVVLHDTVIFPEGGGQPSDIGLLTTADGEVWNVVEAKRHGGHAVHYVRAKSDNTDAALAAFTPGTTVVAALGEEGFKRRLDHMSMHTSQHLLSAVIEKRLNLPTLSWATTAFPAPCYIEIPRSMTPEEIASVQEEANRLVFEGRSIHVEVQELDQAGIEGGQRSASKGLPVDYTGGIKRAVIIDRVDRSLCCGTHMPSLHNHQLFILPHTDTLARGSTSSARLYFVAGPRLLHYAGSAHALLTRAAATLSCGAPLVPERVEQLVDDRKRATKRVEDVEGELAALLARELIRIVSEKVDGPVLLHRHRTDDSVNALGFLNAISMAFANEVAGKSDPPSYLVVLSSSPSAQIASSTSVVLIFGSDEKKVREVGEGLKTKLGVRGGGKGTRWSGKFTGVWLDAREGAMVKEVLQSARV
;
A
#
# COMPACT_ATOMS: atom_id res chain seq x y z
N MET A 1 -7.75 38.60 -14.70
CA MET A 1 -7.14 38.17 -15.98
C MET A 1 -6.28 36.96 -15.69
N SER A 2 -6.80 35.74 -15.93
CA SER A 2 -5.97 34.53 -15.85
C SER A 2 -5.07 34.52 -17.07
N ALA A 3 -3.77 34.68 -16.85
CA ALA A 3 -2.79 34.36 -17.86
C ALA A 3 -2.85 32.84 -18.08
N THR A 4 -3.54 32.42 -19.13
CA THR A 4 -3.42 31.07 -19.66
C THR A 4 -1.99 30.95 -20.17
N VAL A 5 -1.09 30.45 -19.33
CA VAL A 5 0.22 29.98 -19.78
C VAL A 5 -0.07 28.85 -20.75
N VAL A 6 0.07 29.13 -22.05
CA VAL A 6 0.06 28.12 -23.09
C VAL A 6 1.34 27.30 -22.85
N LEU A 7 1.23 26.26 -22.03
CA LEU A 7 2.26 25.24 -21.93
C LEU A 7 2.24 24.51 -23.28
N LEU A 8 3.15 24.90 -24.17
CA LEU A 8 3.40 24.13 -25.39
C LEU A 8 3.67 22.67 -24.98
N PRO A 9 3.07 21.69 -25.65
CA PRO A 9 3.38 20.30 -25.38
C PRO A 9 4.90 20.11 -25.56
N PRO A 10 5.56 19.34 -24.67
CA PRO A 10 6.99 19.12 -24.82
C PRO A 10 7.26 18.52 -26.20
N VAL A 11 8.29 19.03 -26.87
CA VAL A 11 8.80 18.50 -28.13
C VAL A 11 10.18 17.93 -27.89
N THR A 12 10.49 16.81 -28.55
CA THR A 12 11.84 16.26 -28.49
C THR A 12 12.76 17.18 -29.28
N PRO A 13 13.82 17.75 -28.68
CA PRO A 13 14.74 18.60 -29.41
C PRO A 13 15.54 17.75 -30.42
N PRO A 14 15.91 18.30 -31.59
CA PRO A 14 16.71 17.57 -32.59
C PRO A 14 18.04 17.03 -32.04
N THR A 15 18.56 17.66 -30.98
CA THR A 15 19.81 17.27 -30.31
C THR A 15 19.64 16.16 -29.27
N TYR A 16 18.43 15.62 -29.08
CA TYR A 16 18.15 14.57 -28.11
C TYR A 16 18.85 13.26 -28.47
N HIS A 17 18.76 12.81 -29.72
CA HIS A 17 19.39 11.56 -30.16
C HIS A 17 20.70 11.83 -30.90
N ARG A 18 21.81 11.29 -30.38
CA ARG A 18 23.15 11.51 -30.92
C ARG A 18 23.83 10.19 -31.23
N ILE A 19 24.15 9.96 -32.50
CA ILE A 19 25.05 8.89 -32.88
C ILE A 19 26.48 9.42 -32.72
N VAL A 20 27.21 8.86 -31.75
CA VAL A 20 28.60 9.29 -31.45
C VAL A 20 29.64 8.37 -32.10
N SER A 21 29.17 7.34 -32.82
CA SER A 21 30.00 6.49 -33.66
C SER A 21 30.10 7.04 -35.09
N PRO A 22 31.28 6.97 -35.73
CA PRO A 22 31.44 7.32 -37.13
C PRO A 22 30.85 6.30 -38.10
N THR A 23 30.63 5.05 -37.66
CA THR A 23 30.23 3.92 -38.51
C THR A 23 28.77 3.54 -38.33
N LEU A 24 28.17 3.85 -37.18
CA LEU A 24 26.80 3.48 -36.87
C LEU A 24 25.82 4.31 -37.68
N LYS A 25 24.89 3.63 -38.36
CA LYS A 25 23.75 4.26 -39.02
C LYS A 25 22.46 3.58 -38.57
N VAL A 26 21.37 4.35 -38.56
CA VAL A 26 20.04 3.77 -38.38
C VAL A 26 19.73 2.95 -39.64
N PRO A 27 19.42 1.64 -39.53
CA PRO A 27 19.04 0.85 -40.69
C PRO A 27 17.84 1.44 -41.40
N ASP A 28 17.89 1.51 -42.73
CA ASP A 28 16.85 2.06 -43.61
C ASP A 28 16.15 1.00 -44.46
N ASP A 29 16.70 -0.23 -44.53
CA ASP A 29 16.09 -1.35 -45.22
C ASP A 29 14.86 -1.88 -44.45
N PRO A 30 13.64 -1.75 -45.01
CA PRO A 30 12.40 -2.14 -44.34
C PRO A 30 12.25 -3.66 -44.17
N GLN A 31 13.12 -4.47 -44.77
CA GLN A 31 13.13 -5.93 -44.59
C GLN A 31 13.69 -6.36 -43.22
N PHE A 32 14.43 -5.49 -42.54
CA PHE A 32 15.07 -5.80 -41.25
C PHE A 32 14.49 -4.94 -40.13
N SER A 33 14.38 -5.50 -38.93
CA SER A 33 13.96 -4.74 -37.75
C SER A 33 15.11 -3.91 -37.18
N ILE A 34 14.87 -2.63 -36.91
CA ILE A 34 15.80 -1.74 -36.21
C ILE A 34 16.01 -2.29 -34.79
N PRO A 35 17.27 -2.41 -34.34
CA PRO A 35 17.56 -3.00 -33.05
C PRO A 35 17.11 -2.10 -31.89
N VAL A 36 16.73 -2.73 -30.77
CA VAL A 36 16.49 -2.06 -29.49
C VAL A 36 17.75 -1.32 -29.07
N GLY A 37 17.61 -0.02 -28.84
CA GLY A 37 18.69 0.96 -28.67
C GLY A 37 18.60 2.06 -29.73
N LEU A 38 18.02 1.76 -30.89
CA LEU A 38 17.86 2.69 -32.01
C LEU A 38 16.41 2.88 -32.46
N LEU A 39 15.40 2.31 -31.79
CA LEU A 39 13.99 2.41 -32.19
C LEU A 39 13.49 3.86 -32.23
N ALA A 40 12.45 4.15 -33.01
CA ALA A 40 11.84 5.47 -33.09
C ALA A 40 11.45 6.02 -31.71
N CYS A 41 10.86 5.20 -30.84
CA CYS A 41 10.57 5.60 -29.45
C CYS A 41 11.80 5.93 -28.59
N GLN A 42 12.99 5.47 -28.96
CA GLN A 42 14.24 5.76 -28.25
C GLN A 42 15.01 6.94 -28.85
N ARG A 43 14.77 7.26 -30.14
CA ARG A 43 15.29 8.43 -30.86
C ARG A 43 14.42 9.67 -30.63
N ASP A 44 13.10 9.49 -30.60
CA ASP A 44 12.10 10.50 -30.27
C ASP A 44 11.08 9.89 -29.29
N PRO A 45 11.25 10.11 -27.97
CA PRO A 45 10.43 9.47 -26.96
C PRO A 45 9.02 10.06 -26.85
N LEU A 46 8.79 11.24 -27.42
CA LEU A 46 7.48 11.91 -27.48
C LEU A 46 6.75 11.64 -28.82
N LEU A 47 7.40 10.98 -29.77
CA LEU A 47 6.75 10.50 -30.98
C LEU A 47 5.70 9.44 -30.61
N TYR A 48 4.44 9.75 -30.89
CA TYR A 48 3.31 8.92 -30.47
C TYR A 48 2.72 8.07 -31.60
N LYS A 49 3.16 8.28 -32.85
CA LYS A 49 2.72 7.55 -34.05
C LYS A 49 3.79 7.54 -35.14
N ILE A 50 3.91 6.42 -35.85
CA ILE A 50 4.81 6.24 -37.02
C ILE A 50 4.18 5.31 -38.05
N THR A 51 4.45 5.56 -39.33
CA THR A 51 4.18 4.59 -40.41
C THR A 51 5.42 3.70 -40.59
N THR A 52 5.23 2.39 -40.57
CA THR A 52 6.31 1.39 -40.56
C THR A 52 5.92 0.15 -41.37
N THR A 53 6.87 -0.74 -41.61
CA THR A 53 6.68 -1.97 -42.40
C THR A 53 6.68 -3.19 -41.49
N VAL A 54 5.81 -4.16 -41.77
CA VAL A 54 5.81 -5.46 -41.10
C VAL A 54 6.97 -6.29 -41.61
N VAL A 55 7.84 -6.74 -40.70
CA VAL A 55 8.98 -7.62 -41.00
C VAL A 55 8.55 -9.07 -40.91
N SER A 56 7.83 -9.43 -39.84
CA SER A 56 7.27 -10.77 -39.67
C SER A 56 6.04 -10.76 -38.78
N CYS A 57 5.20 -11.79 -38.93
CA CYS A 57 4.05 -12.05 -38.07
C CYS A 57 3.93 -13.56 -37.85
N THR A 58 3.84 -13.97 -36.59
CA THR A 58 3.64 -15.37 -36.19
C THR A 58 2.60 -15.47 -35.08
N VAL A 59 1.97 -16.63 -34.94
CA VAL A 59 1.05 -16.88 -33.82
C VAL A 59 1.87 -17.13 -32.58
N SER A 60 1.58 -16.43 -31.49
CA SER A 60 2.25 -16.64 -30.21
C SER A 60 1.89 -18.01 -29.65
N GLN A 61 2.89 -18.88 -29.49
CA GLN A 61 2.71 -20.15 -28.81
C GLN A 61 2.90 -19.92 -27.31
N SER A 62 1.86 -20.17 -26.52
CA SER A 62 2.03 -20.22 -25.06
C SER A 62 3.10 -21.26 -24.72
N PRO A 63 4.13 -20.95 -23.91
CA PRO A 63 5.09 -21.96 -23.52
C PRO A 63 4.38 -23.12 -22.80
N PRO A 64 4.75 -24.39 -23.03
CA PRO A 64 4.15 -25.50 -22.31
C PRO A 64 4.37 -25.31 -20.82
N SER A 65 3.30 -25.46 -20.04
CA SER A 65 3.33 -25.33 -18.58
C SER A 65 4.19 -26.44 -17.96
N ASN A 66 5.50 -26.23 -17.91
CA ASN A 66 6.38 -27.10 -17.14
C ASN A 66 6.13 -26.83 -15.65
N GLY A 67 5.43 -27.78 -15.02
CA GLY A 67 5.06 -27.75 -13.61
C GLY A 67 6.27 -27.62 -12.68
N LYS A 68 6.61 -26.40 -12.29
CA LYS A 68 7.31 -26.11 -11.04
C LYS A 68 6.68 -24.90 -10.37
N LYS A 69 5.86 -25.18 -9.35
CA LYS A 69 5.29 -24.19 -8.43
C LYS A 69 6.42 -23.50 -7.66
N SER A 70 6.88 -22.34 -8.11
CA SER A 70 7.52 -21.36 -7.24
C SER A 70 6.48 -20.31 -6.83
N LYS A 71 6.14 -20.31 -5.54
CA LYS A 71 5.31 -19.29 -4.88
C LYS A 71 6.11 -17.99 -4.76
N LYS A 72 5.91 -17.02 -5.66
CA LYS A 72 5.80 -15.58 -5.39
C LYS A 72 5.68 -14.81 -6.70
N ASP A 73 4.98 -13.69 -6.60
CA ASP A 73 4.59 -12.74 -7.64
C ASP A 73 3.46 -13.23 -8.56
N LYS A 74 2.23 -12.77 -8.25
CA LYS A 74 1.10 -12.82 -9.16
C LYS A 74 1.42 -11.94 -10.37
N ALA A 75 1.99 -12.54 -11.41
CA ALA A 75 1.93 -11.97 -12.74
C ALA A 75 0.44 -11.73 -13.10
N PRO A 76 0.11 -10.66 -13.86
CA PRO A 76 -1.23 -10.47 -14.37
C PRO A 76 -1.68 -11.72 -15.15
N PRO A 77 -2.99 -12.05 -15.14
CA PRO A 77 -3.49 -13.25 -15.81
C PRO A 77 -3.13 -13.20 -17.30
N SER A 78 -2.54 -14.29 -17.81
CA SER A 78 -2.28 -14.46 -19.23
C SER A 78 -3.58 -14.33 -20.02
N PRO A 79 -3.61 -13.58 -21.13
CA PRO A 79 -4.83 -13.40 -21.91
C PRO A 79 -5.33 -14.75 -22.44
N THR A 80 -6.66 -14.93 -22.37
CA THR A 80 -7.39 -16.13 -22.80
C THR A 80 -7.53 -16.25 -24.32
N GLU A 81 -7.09 -15.24 -25.07
CA GLU A 81 -7.24 -15.08 -26.52
C GLU A 81 -5.89 -15.31 -27.23
N PRO A 82 -5.87 -15.82 -28.47
CA PRO A 82 -4.64 -15.98 -29.23
C PRO A 82 -3.98 -14.62 -29.48
N LEU A 83 -2.67 -14.54 -29.23
CA LEU A 83 -1.85 -13.37 -29.52
C LEU A 83 -1.06 -13.59 -30.80
N LEU A 84 -0.86 -12.55 -31.58
CA LEU A 84 0.11 -12.52 -32.68
C LEU A 84 1.40 -11.85 -32.20
N GLU A 85 2.53 -12.37 -32.63
CA GLU A 85 3.85 -11.77 -32.48
C GLU A 85 4.21 -11.06 -33.78
N VAL A 86 4.14 -9.73 -33.76
CA VAL A 86 4.42 -8.88 -34.92
C VAL A 86 5.75 -8.17 -34.72
N VAL A 87 6.66 -8.33 -35.66
CA VAL A 87 7.93 -7.59 -35.74
C VAL A 87 7.78 -6.50 -36.79
N LEU A 88 8.14 -5.28 -36.41
CA LEU A 88 8.11 -4.12 -37.29
C LEU A 88 9.54 -3.67 -37.63
N HIS A 89 9.70 -3.00 -38.77
CA HIS A 89 10.95 -2.36 -39.15
C HIS A 89 11.36 -1.33 -38.09
N ASP A 90 10.46 -0.41 -37.76
CA ASP A 90 10.61 0.55 -36.67
C ASP A 90 9.31 0.67 -35.84
N THR A 91 9.39 1.16 -34.61
CA THR A 91 8.23 1.27 -33.72
C THR A 91 8.31 2.43 -32.70
N VAL A 92 7.15 3.04 -32.46
CA VAL A 92 6.93 3.97 -31.34
C VAL A 92 6.49 3.27 -30.06
N ILE A 93 6.26 1.96 -30.07
CA ILE A 93 5.83 1.17 -28.91
C ILE A 93 7.06 0.59 -28.23
N PHE A 94 7.35 0.98 -27.00
CA PHE A 94 8.57 0.55 -26.31
C PHE A 94 8.44 -0.90 -25.85
N PRO A 95 9.36 -1.81 -26.22
CA PRO A 95 9.43 -3.14 -25.66
C PRO A 95 9.91 -3.06 -24.20
N GLU A 96 9.40 -3.92 -23.32
CA GLU A 96 9.88 -4.02 -21.94
C GLU A 96 11.42 -4.12 -21.89
N GLY A 97 12.05 -3.34 -20.99
CA GLY A 97 13.50 -3.36 -20.86
C GLY A 97 14.04 -2.41 -19.78
N GLY A 98 15.15 -2.81 -19.16
CA GLY A 98 15.90 -1.97 -18.23
C GLY A 98 15.16 -1.58 -16.95
N GLY A 99 14.06 -2.26 -16.57
CA GLY A 99 13.21 -1.90 -15.43
C GLY A 99 11.99 -1.04 -15.79
N GLN A 100 11.87 -0.62 -17.04
CA GLN A 100 10.71 0.06 -17.58
C GLN A 100 9.71 -0.96 -18.18
N PRO A 101 8.45 -0.98 -17.73
CA PRO A 101 7.41 -1.82 -18.31
C PRO A 101 7.13 -1.45 -19.76
N SER A 102 6.67 -2.43 -20.54
CA SER A 102 6.26 -2.19 -21.92
C SER A 102 5.13 -1.15 -22.04
N ASP A 103 5.13 -0.44 -23.15
CA ASP A 103 3.97 0.32 -23.59
C ASP A 103 2.84 -0.58 -24.10
N ILE A 104 1.68 0.04 -24.21
CA ILE A 104 0.54 -0.49 -24.96
C ILE A 104 0.31 0.44 -26.15
N GLY A 105 -0.36 -0.06 -27.18
CA GLY A 105 -0.62 0.74 -28.36
C GLY A 105 -1.55 0.07 -29.34
N LEU A 106 -1.50 0.57 -30.56
CA LEU A 106 -2.37 0.23 -31.67
C LEU A 106 -1.54 0.03 -32.93
N LEU A 107 -1.90 -0.96 -33.73
CA LEU A 107 -1.47 -1.08 -35.13
C LEU A 107 -2.67 -0.85 -36.03
N THR A 108 -2.54 0.02 -37.04
CA THR A 108 -3.56 0.22 -38.07
C THR A 108 -3.05 -0.29 -39.40
N THR A 109 -3.75 -1.26 -39.97
CA THR A 109 -3.45 -1.85 -41.29
C THR A 109 -3.89 -0.93 -42.43
N ALA A 110 -3.45 -1.24 -43.66
CA ALA A 110 -3.68 -0.38 -44.83
C ALA A 110 -5.17 -0.20 -45.19
N ASP A 111 -6.00 -1.18 -44.85
CA ASP A 111 -7.47 -1.14 -44.96
C ASP A 111 -8.16 -0.35 -43.83
N GLY A 112 -7.39 0.22 -42.91
CA GLY A 112 -7.89 1.05 -41.80
C GLY A 112 -8.26 0.26 -40.55
N GLU A 113 -8.01 -1.05 -40.52
CA GLU A 113 -8.36 -1.90 -39.38
C GLU A 113 -7.43 -1.65 -38.18
N VAL A 114 -7.99 -1.44 -36.99
CA VAL A 114 -7.21 -1.08 -35.77
C VAL A 114 -7.06 -2.27 -34.83
N TRP A 115 -5.83 -2.66 -34.51
CA TRP A 115 -5.48 -3.82 -33.68
C TRP A 115 -4.78 -3.39 -32.39
N ASN A 116 -5.11 -4.05 -31.27
CA ASN A 116 -4.56 -3.67 -29.96
C ASN A 116 -3.23 -4.41 -29.69
N VAL A 117 -2.18 -3.64 -29.42
CA VAL A 117 -0.92 -4.14 -28.87
C VAL A 117 -1.02 -4.11 -27.36
N VAL A 118 -1.07 -5.29 -26.73
CA VAL A 118 -1.26 -5.41 -25.28
C VAL A 118 0.05 -5.43 -24.51
N GLU A 119 1.14 -5.80 -25.19
CA GLU A 119 2.49 -5.89 -24.65
C GLU A 119 3.49 -5.86 -25.81
N ALA A 120 4.69 -5.36 -25.57
CA ALA A 120 5.83 -5.55 -26.44
C ALA A 120 7.02 -6.03 -25.61
N LYS A 121 7.73 -7.05 -26.10
CA LYS A 121 8.92 -7.58 -25.43
C LYS A 121 10.13 -7.51 -26.35
N ARG A 122 11.29 -7.38 -25.73
CA ARG A 122 12.55 -7.55 -26.43
C ARG A 122 12.86 -9.04 -26.57
N HIS A 123 13.06 -9.50 -27.80
CA HIS A 123 13.61 -10.83 -28.10
C HIS A 123 14.92 -10.64 -28.86
N GLY A 124 16.03 -10.97 -28.21
CA GLY A 124 17.37 -10.65 -28.73
C GLY A 124 17.56 -9.15 -28.90
N GLY A 125 17.81 -8.73 -30.15
CA GLY A 125 17.92 -7.32 -30.55
C GLY A 125 16.60 -6.66 -30.98
N HIS A 126 15.47 -7.37 -31.04
CA HIS A 126 14.27 -6.89 -31.74
C HIS A 126 13.09 -6.60 -30.80
N ALA A 127 12.23 -5.67 -31.20
CA ALA A 127 10.95 -5.42 -30.55
C ALA A 127 9.86 -6.32 -31.14
N VAL A 128 9.30 -7.20 -30.33
CA VAL A 128 8.18 -8.08 -30.69
C VAL A 128 6.90 -7.56 -30.04
N HIS A 129 5.89 -7.29 -30.85
CA HIS A 129 4.60 -6.75 -30.41
C HIS A 129 3.59 -7.88 -30.27
N TYR A 130 3.00 -8.02 -29.10
CA TYR A 130 1.93 -8.96 -28.83
C TYR A 130 0.60 -8.30 -29.14
N VAL A 131 0.02 -8.67 -30.27
CA VAL A 131 -1.23 -8.11 -30.80
C VAL A 131 -2.38 -9.04 -30.48
N ARG A 132 -3.45 -8.49 -29.91
CA ARG A 132 -4.68 -9.24 -29.63
C ARG A 132 -5.39 -9.56 -30.95
N ALA A 133 -5.60 -10.85 -31.23
CA ALA A 133 -6.41 -11.26 -32.36
C ALA A 133 -7.88 -10.87 -32.13
N LYS A 134 -8.56 -10.38 -33.18
CA LYS A 134 -9.97 -9.97 -33.10
C LYS A 134 -10.97 -11.10 -33.30
N SER A 135 -10.52 -12.25 -33.76
CA SER A 135 -11.35 -13.43 -33.97
C SER A 135 -10.54 -14.69 -33.72
N ASP A 136 -11.22 -15.82 -33.50
CA ASP A 136 -10.61 -17.14 -33.42
C ASP A 136 -10.00 -17.60 -34.76
N ASN A 137 -10.25 -16.87 -35.86
CA ASN A 137 -9.66 -17.13 -37.16
C ASN A 137 -8.25 -16.51 -37.25
N THR A 138 -7.28 -17.32 -36.85
CA THR A 138 -5.86 -16.99 -36.86
C THR A 138 -5.31 -16.70 -38.26
N ASP A 139 -5.85 -17.33 -39.31
CA ASP A 139 -5.36 -17.14 -40.70
C ASP A 139 -5.67 -15.75 -41.24
N ALA A 140 -6.88 -15.24 -40.97
CA ALA A 140 -7.25 -13.87 -41.31
C ALA A 140 -6.39 -12.85 -40.54
N ALA A 141 -6.05 -13.17 -39.29
CA ALA A 141 -5.22 -12.32 -38.45
C ALA A 141 -3.75 -12.29 -38.92
N LEU A 142 -3.21 -13.40 -39.43
CA LEU A 142 -1.89 -13.44 -40.07
C LEU A 142 -1.88 -12.69 -41.41
N ALA A 143 -2.94 -12.80 -42.21
CA ALA A 143 -3.04 -12.11 -43.50
C ALA A 143 -2.97 -10.58 -43.34
N ALA A 144 -3.56 -10.04 -42.26
CA ALA A 144 -3.54 -8.61 -41.94
C ALA A 144 -2.12 -8.05 -41.72
N PHE A 145 -1.15 -8.89 -41.32
CA PHE A 145 0.24 -8.52 -41.05
C PHE A 145 1.22 -9.31 -41.93
N THR A 146 0.93 -9.36 -43.24
CA THR A 146 1.82 -9.99 -44.21
C THR A 146 3.17 -9.23 -44.28
N PRO A 147 4.33 -9.91 -44.28
CA PRO A 147 5.64 -9.26 -44.41
C PRO A 147 5.71 -8.32 -45.63
N GLY A 148 6.33 -7.16 -45.44
CA GLY A 148 6.44 -6.10 -46.46
C GLY A 148 5.24 -5.15 -46.52
N THR A 149 4.13 -5.44 -45.83
CA THR A 149 2.98 -4.53 -45.78
C THR A 149 3.23 -3.34 -44.86
N THR A 150 2.60 -2.20 -45.18
CA THR A 150 2.69 -0.97 -44.38
C THR A 150 1.60 -0.94 -43.32
N VAL A 151 1.98 -0.58 -42.10
CA VAL A 151 1.08 -0.35 -40.97
C VAL A 151 1.42 0.96 -40.28
N VAL A 152 0.46 1.50 -39.54
CA VAL A 152 0.67 2.63 -38.64
C VAL A 152 0.77 2.09 -37.22
N ALA A 153 1.91 2.28 -36.55
CA ALA A 153 2.05 2.02 -35.13
C ALA A 153 1.78 3.31 -34.34
N ALA A 154 0.93 3.25 -33.32
CA ALA A 154 0.59 4.40 -32.48
C ALA A 154 0.42 3.99 -31.02
N LEU A 155 0.70 4.88 -30.08
CA LEU A 155 0.44 4.64 -28.65
C LEU A 155 -1.06 4.81 -28.30
N GLY A 156 -1.80 5.61 -29.07
CA GLY A 156 -3.13 6.06 -28.68
C GLY A 156 -3.09 6.94 -27.43
N GLU A 157 -4.26 7.38 -26.94
CA GLU A 157 -4.33 8.27 -25.78
C GLU A 157 -3.84 7.58 -24.49
N GLU A 158 -4.35 6.39 -24.20
CA GLU A 158 -4.00 5.65 -22.97
C GLU A 158 -2.56 5.14 -22.99
N GLY A 159 -2.07 4.67 -24.14
CA GLY A 159 -0.67 4.29 -24.29
C GLY A 159 0.27 5.49 -24.16
N PHE A 160 -0.12 6.67 -24.64
CA PHE A 160 0.69 7.87 -24.48
C PHE A 160 0.71 8.36 -23.01
N LYS A 161 -0.42 8.34 -22.30
CA LYS A 161 -0.45 8.62 -20.85
C LYS A 161 0.47 7.67 -20.08
N ARG A 162 0.42 6.37 -20.39
CA ARG A 162 1.31 5.35 -19.81
C ARG A 162 2.78 5.63 -20.14
N ARG A 163 3.10 5.96 -21.39
CA ARG A 163 4.46 6.32 -21.83
C ARG A 163 4.99 7.52 -21.05
N LEU A 164 4.20 8.58 -20.90
CA LEU A 164 4.59 9.78 -20.16
C LEU A 164 4.84 9.48 -18.68
N ASP A 165 4.00 8.66 -18.05
CA ASP A 165 4.21 8.18 -16.68
C ASP A 165 5.53 7.41 -16.54
N HIS A 166 5.77 6.43 -17.43
CA HIS A 166 7.00 5.65 -17.43
C HIS A 166 8.24 6.52 -17.66
N MET A 167 8.24 7.39 -18.67
CA MET A 167 9.34 8.32 -18.95
C MET A 167 9.63 9.23 -17.76
N SER A 168 8.58 9.75 -17.12
CA SER A 168 8.69 10.64 -15.94
C SER A 168 9.35 9.91 -14.78
N MET A 169 8.87 8.70 -14.46
CA MET A 169 9.40 7.92 -13.34
C MET A 169 10.81 7.41 -13.62
N HIS A 170 11.11 6.97 -14.84
CA HIS A 170 12.44 6.48 -15.21
C HIS A 170 13.47 7.61 -15.21
N THR A 171 13.14 8.78 -15.77
CA THR A 171 13.99 9.97 -15.70
C THR A 171 14.24 10.40 -14.25
N SER A 172 13.19 10.40 -13.42
CA SER A 172 13.28 10.75 -12.00
C SER A 172 14.11 9.74 -11.21
N GLN A 173 14.07 8.46 -11.58
CA GLN A 173 14.92 7.43 -11.00
C GLN A 173 16.40 7.73 -11.27
N HIS A 174 16.79 8.03 -12.52
CA HIS A 174 18.16 8.38 -12.85
C HIS A 174 18.63 9.61 -12.07
N LEU A 175 17.80 10.67 -12.02
CA LEU A 175 18.09 11.86 -11.24
C LEU A 175 18.27 11.54 -9.74
N LEU A 176 17.35 10.77 -9.16
CA LEU A 176 17.36 10.45 -7.73
C LEU A 176 18.59 9.61 -7.37
N SER A 177 18.86 8.56 -8.15
CA SER A 177 20.09 7.78 -8.03
C SER A 177 21.30 8.69 -8.15
N ALA A 178 21.35 9.57 -9.16
CA ALA A 178 22.43 10.51 -9.42
C ALA A 178 22.78 11.35 -8.19
N VAL A 179 21.77 11.99 -7.63
CA VAL A 179 21.91 12.86 -6.45
C VAL A 179 22.34 12.07 -5.22
N ILE A 180 21.72 10.91 -4.95
CA ILE A 180 22.01 10.11 -3.75
C ILE A 180 23.47 9.64 -3.74
N GLU A 181 23.94 9.06 -4.83
CA GLU A 181 25.31 8.55 -4.88
C GLU A 181 26.33 9.70 -4.88
N LYS A 182 26.04 10.85 -5.50
CA LYS A 182 26.95 12.02 -5.44
C LYS A 182 27.03 12.64 -4.04
N ARG A 183 25.90 12.74 -3.33
CA ARG A 183 25.83 13.40 -2.02
C ARG A 183 26.21 12.48 -0.86
N LEU A 184 25.81 11.22 -0.93
CA LEU A 184 25.85 10.28 0.19
C LEU A 184 26.73 9.07 -0.09
N ASN A 185 27.29 8.94 -1.30
CA ASN A 185 28.08 7.79 -1.73
C ASN A 185 27.34 6.45 -1.55
N LEU A 186 26.02 6.48 -1.77
CA LEU A 186 25.15 5.32 -1.70
C LEU A 186 24.74 4.88 -3.12
N PRO A 187 25.22 3.72 -3.61
CA PRO A 187 24.82 3.22 -4.91
C PRO A 187 23.36 2.75 -4.90
N THR A 188 22.71 2.75 -6.07
CA THR A 188 21.40 2.10 -6.25
C THR A 188 21.60 0.60 -6.49
N LEU A 189 21.02 -0.23 -5.63
CA LEU A 189 21.12 -1.69 -5.68
C LEU A 189 20.10 -2.29 -6.65
N SER A 190 18.87 -1.79 -6.60
CA SER A 190 17.77 -2.20 -7.46
C SER A 190 16.76 -1.07 -7.58
N TRP A 191 15.83 -1.15 -8.52
CA TRP A 191 14.71 -0.22 -8.63
C TRP A 191 13.53 -0.91 -9.31
N ALA A 192 12.34 -0.33 -9.15
CA ALA A 192 11.16 -0.84 -9.85
C ALA A 192 10.16 0.28 -10.20
N THR A 193 9.66 0.24 -11.43
CA THR A 193 8.45 0.95 -11.83
C THR A 193 7.24 0.16 -11.38
N THR A 194 6.51 0.66 -10.38
CA THR A 194 5.29 0.01 -9.90
C THR A 194 4.09 0.33 -10.79
N ALA A 195 3.00 -0.43 -10.66
CA ALA A 195 1.77 -0.12 -11.36
C ALA A 195 1.22 1.25 -10.92
N PHE A 196 0.80 2.07 -11.89
CA PHE A 196 0.14 3.35 -11.61
C PHE A 196 -1.15 3.12 -10.77
N PRO A 197 -1.46 3.95 -9.76
CA PRO A 197 -0.75 5.17 -9.33
C PRO A 197 0.23 4.95 -8.17
N ALA A 198 0.64 3.71 -7.87
CA ALA A 198 1.50 3.43 -6.72
C ALA A 198 2.87 4.15 -6.86
N PRO A 199 3.54 4.48 -5.75
CA PRO A 199 4.90 5.03 -5.79
C PRO A 199 5.91 4.04 -6.35
N CYS A 200 6.90 4.52 -7.10
CA CYS A 200 8.07 3.71 -7.49
C CYS A 200 9.11 3.73 -6.38
N TYR A 201 10.12 2.86 -6.45
CA TYR A 201 11.21 2.87 -5.48
C TYR A 201 12.57 2.59 -6.10
N ILE A 202 13.60 3.08 -5.42
CA ILE A 202 14.97 2.60 -5.52
C ILE A 202 15.34 1.88 -4.22
N GLU A 203 16.22 0.90 -4.32
CA GLU A 203 16.79 0.19 -3.18
C GLU A 203 18.24 0.65 -2.97
N ILE A 204 18.56 1.01 -1.74
CA ILE A 204 19.86 1.55 -1.32
C ILE A 204 20.45 0.73 -0.15
N PRO A 205 21.76 0.74 0.10
CA PRO A 205 22.40 -0.13 1.11
C PRO A 205 21.97 0.11 2.56
N ARG A 206 21.36 1.26 2.86
CA ARG A 206 20.86 1.61 4.20
C ARG A 206 19.71 2.60 4.13
N SER A 207 18.94 2.69 5.20
CA SER A 207 17.96 3.77 5.36
C SER A 207 18.65 5.13 5.40
N MET A 208 17.92 6.17 4.98
CA MET A 208 18.34 7.56 5.06
C MET A 208 17.69 8.25 6.25
N THR A 209 18.39 9.20 6.88
CA THR A 209 17.79 10.06 7.91
C THR A 209 16.81 11.06 7.28
N PRO A 210 15.88 11.65 8.05
CA PRO A 210 15.00 12.72 7.55
C PRO A 210 15.76 13.89 6.92
N GLU A 211 16.91 14.26 7.47
CA GLU A 211 17.77 15.34 6.98
C GLU A 211 18.44 14.97 5.66
N GLU A 212 18.90 13.72 5.51
CA GLU A 212 19.42 13.20 4.25
C GLU A 212 18.36 13.19 3.15
N ILE A 213 17.13 12.76 3.49
CA ILE A 213 15.99 12.78 2.56
C ILE A 213 15.68 14.21 2.13
N ALA A 214 15.60 15.16 3.07
CA ALA A 214 15.35 16.57 2.77
C ALA A 214 16.44 17.16 1.87
N SER A 215 17.71 16.87 2.17
CA SER A 215 18.85 17.37 1.38
C SER A 215 18.87 16.81 -0.05
N VAL A 216 18.57 15.52 -0.23
CA VAL A 216 18.46 14.89 -1.56
C VAL A 216 17.26 15.44 -2.32
N GLN A 217 16.12 15.60 -1.65
CA GLN A 217 14.90 16.16 -2.22
C GLN A 217 15.11 17.58 -2.75
N GLU A 218 15.78 18.43 -1.97
CA GLU A 218 16.10 19.81 -2.33
C GLU A 218 17.03 19.86 -3.55
N GLU A 219 18.12 19.09 -3.53
CA GLU A 219 19.07 19.07 -4.65
C GLU A 219 18.43 18.55 -5.95
N ALA A 220 17.63 17.48 -5.87
CA ALA A 220 16.94 16.95 -7.03
C ALA A 220 15.95 17.99 -7.61
N ASN A 221 15.16 18.64 -6.76
CA ASN A 221 14.22 19.67 -7.21
C ASN A 221 14.91 20.94 -7.71
N ARG A 222 16.10 21.27 -7.20
CA ARG A 222 16.94 22.34 -7.73
C ARG A 222 17.37 22.05 -9.17
N LEU A 223 17.85 20.82 -9.45
CA LEU A 223 18.22 20.38 -10.81
C LEU A 223 17.02 20.34 -11.78
N VAL A 224 15.85 19.98 -11.27
CA VAL A 224 14.57 20.06 -12.01
C VAL A 224 14.23 21.51 -12.34
N PHE A 225 14.36 22.41 -11.37
CA PHE A 225 14.09 23.84 -11.56
C PHE A 225 15.05 24.47 -12.59
N GLU A 226 16.32 24.08 -12.59
CA GLU A 226 17.29 24.46 -13.62
C GLU A 226 16.94 23.92 -15.02
N GLY A 227 16.05 22.92 -15.11
CA GLY A 227 15.59 22.37 -16.38
C GLY A 227 16.68 21.67 -17.18
N ARG A 228 17.62 20.98 -16.51
CA ARG A 228 18.76 20.31 -17.18
C ARG A 228 18.30 19.50 -18.40
N SER A 229 18.96 19.72 -19.53
CA SER A 229 18.67 19.00 -20.77
C SER A 229 19.05 17.54 -20.65
N ILE A 230 18.29 16.68 -21.31
CA ILE A 230 18.55 15.25 -21.40
C ILE A 230 18.76 14.90 -22.87
N HIS A 231 19.76 14.08 -23.14
CA HIS A 231 20.01 13.52 -24.45
C HIS A 231 20.53 12.10 -24.32
N VAL A 232 20.54 11.38 -25.45
CA VAL A 232 21.04 10.03 -25.55
C VAL A 232 22.19 9.97 -26.55
N GLU A 233 23.21 9.20 -26.20
CA GLU A 233 24.35 8.89 -27.06
C GLU A 233 24.31 7.41 -27.41
N VAL A 234 24.47 7.09 -28.69
CA VAL A 234 24.49 5.72 -29.20
C VAL A 234 25.76 5.45 -30.01
N GLN A 235 26.32 4.26 -29.82
CA GLN A 235 27.49 3.74 -30.53
C GLN A 235 27.40 2.21 -30.63
N GLU A 236 28.27 1.59 -31.43
CA GLU A 236 28.40 0.13 -31.43
C GLU A 236 28.91 -0.39 -30.08
N LEU A 237 28.57 -1.65 -29.83
CA LEU A 237 29.03 -2.41 -28.70
C LEU A 237 30.41 -3.01 -29.02
N ASP A 238 31.47 -2.37 -28.55
CA ASP A 238 32.83 -2.91 -28.66
C ASP A 238 32.97 -4.19 -27.81
N GLN A 239 33.60 -5.24 -28.34
CA GLN A 239 33.86 -6.50 -27.62
C GLN A 239 34.72 -6.32 -26.35
N ALA A 240 35.36 -5.16 -26.15
CA ALA A 240 36.31 -4.89 -25.06
C ALA A 240 35.83 -3.88 -23.99
N GLY A 241 34.59 -3.35 -24.06
CA GLY A 241 34.27 -2.05 -23.40
C GLY A 241 33.10 -2.01 -22.42
N ILE A 242 33.08 -2.83 -21.37
CA ILE A 242 32.12 -2.69 -20.24
C ILE A 242 32.62 -1.67 -19.18
N GLU A 243 33.88 -1.22 -19.23
CA GLU A 243 34.51 -0.47 -18.11
C GLU A 243 34.25 1.06 -18.07
N GLY A 244 33.35 1.62 -18.90
CA GLY A 244 33.26 3.07 -19.10
C GLY A 244 32.04 3.82 -18.53
N GLY A 245 31.12 3.15 -17.82
CA GLY A 245 29.96 3.80 -17.19
C GLY A 245 30.29 4.23 -15.77
N GLN A 246 30.31 5.54 -15.46
CA GLN A 246 30.53 6.05 -14.10
C GLN A 246 29.51 5.51 -13.08
N ARG A 247 28.38 4.99 -13.55
CA ARG A 247 27.51 4.08 -12.81
C ARG A 247 27.34 2.81 -13.60
N SER A 248 27.90 1.73 -13.09
CA SER A 248 27.60 0.39 -13.58
C SER A 248 26.09 0.20 -13.43
N ALA A 249 25.38 0.08 -14.56
CA ALA A 249 24.00 -0.37 -14.56
C ALA A 249 23.91 -1.55 -13.61
N SER A 250 22.91 -1.55 -12.72
CA SER A 250 22.59 -2.71 -11.90
C SER A 250 22.38 -3.91 -12.85
N LYS A 251 23.46 -4.69 -13.02
CA LYS A 251 23.71 -5.68 -14.09
C LYS A 251 23.92 -5.06 -15.48
N GLY A 252 25.02 -5.43 -16.14
CA GLY A 252 25.35 -5.03 -17.50
C GLY A 252 24.32 -5.47 -18.55
N LEU A 253 24.64 -5.32 -19.83
CA LEU A 253 23.76 -5.75 -20.92
C LEU A 253 23.29 -7.20 -20.70
N PRO A 254 21.99 -7.49 -20.88
CA PRO A 254 21.47 -8.85 -20.79
C PRO A 254 22.28 -9.83 -21.64
N VAL A 255 22.48 -11.06 -21.15
CA VAL A 255 23.27 -12.11 -21.82
C VAL A 255 22.73 -12.44 -23.23
N ASP A 256 21.44 -12.18 -23.46
CA ASP A 256 20.75 -12.39 -24.73
C ASP A 256 20.75 -11.16 -25.67
N TYR A 257 21.44 -10.07 -25.32
CA TYR A 257 21.46 -8.85 -26.13
C TYR A 257 22.35 -9.01 -27.37
N THR A 258 21.72 -9.37 -28.50
CA THR A 258 22.38 -9.59 -29.80
C THR A 258 22.38 -8.35 -30.71
N GLY A 259 22.01 -7.17 -30.20
CA GLY A 259 21.78 -5.96 -31.00
C GLY A 259 22.99 -5.04 -31.23
N GLY A 260 24.11 -5.27 -30.55
CA GLY A 260 25.36 -4.54 -30.83
C GLY A 260 25.32 -3.02 -30.63
N ILE A 261 24.30 -2.44 -29.96
CA ILE A 261 24.20 -1.00 -29.68
C ILE A 261 24.41 -0.73 -28.19
N LYS A 262 25.31 0.20 -27.88
CA LYS A 262 25.48 0.78 -26.55
C LYS A 262 24.79 2.14 -26.51
N ARG A 263 23.76 2.26 -25.68
CA ARG A 263 23.00 3.50 -25.46
C ARG A 263 23.25 4.06 -24.06
N ALA A 264 23.68 5.30 -24.00
CA ALA A 264 23.81 6.06 -22.75
C ALA A 264 22.76 7.16 -22.71
N VAL A 265 22.16 7.37 -21.54
CA VAL A 265 21.30 8.51 -21.23
C VAL A 265 22.11 9.49 -20.41
N ILE A 266 22.12 10.75 -20.84
CA ILE A 266 22.89 11.82 -20.22
C ILE A 266 21.91 12.86 -19.68
N ILE A 267 21.97 13.09 -18.37
CA ILE A 267 21.38 14.27 -17.73
C ILE A 267 22.51 15.28 -17.59
N ASP A 268 22.41 16.42 -18.27
CA ASP A 268 23.51 17.40 -18.37
C ASP A 268 24.14 17.73 -17.01
N ARG A 269 25.44 17.44 -16.86
CA ARG A 269 26.26 17.64 -15.65
C ARG A 269 25.76 16.91 -14.39
N VAL A 270 24.87 15.94 -14.52
CA VAL A 270 24.26 15.20 -13.40
C VAL A 270 24.54 13.71 -13.49
N ASP A 271 24.19 13.08 -14.62
CA ASP A 271 24.26 11.62 -14.77
C ASP A 271 24.69 11.21 -16.19
N ARG A 272 25.40 10.09 -16.28
CA ARG A 272 25.66 9.37 -17.53
C ARG A 272 25.53 7.87 -17.25
N SER A 273 24.42 7.29 -17.69
CA SER A 273 24.06 5.91 -17.37
C SER A 273 23.71 5.11 -18.62
N LEU A 274 24.14 3.86 -18.68
CA LEU A 274 23.75 2.94 -19.75
C LEU A 274 22.29 2.55 -19.54
N CYS A 275 21.42 2.95 -20.46
CA CYS A 275 20.00 2.67 -20.37
C CYS A 275 19.33 2.68 -21.74
N CYS A 276 18.49 1.67 -21.99
CA CYS A 276 17.69 1.57 -23.21
C CYS A 276 16.26 2.09 -23.03
N GLY A 277 15.86 2.55 -21.85
CA GLY A 277 14.52 3.08 -21.58
C GLY A 277 14.21 4.38 -22.33
N THR A 278 12.93 4.76 -22.32
CA THR A 278 12.51 6.07 -22.81
C THR A 278 12.61 7.10 -21.68
N HIS A 279 13.16 8.28 -22.00
CA HIS A 279 13.40 9.35 -21.04
C HIS A 279 12.81 10.65 -21.53
N MET A 280 12.49 11.53 -20.61
CA MET A 280 12.04 12.87 -20.90
C MET A 280 13.20 13.68 -21.50
N PRO A 281 12.97 14.61 -22.45
CA PRO A 281 14.05 15.36 -23.09
C PRO A 281 14.66 16.46 -22.21
N SER A 282 14.07 16.72 -21.04
CA SER A 282 14.55 17.70 -20.07
C SER A 282 13.99 17.34 -18.69
N LEU A 283 14.68 17.77 -17.63
CA LEU A 283 14.14 17.75 -16.27
C LEU A 283 13.07 18.81 -16.01
N HIS A 284 12.83 19.74 -16.93
CA HIS A 284 11.81 20.78 -16.74
C HIS A 284 10.43 20.16 -16.44
N ASN A 285 9.73 20.66 -15.42
CA ASN A 285 8.45 20.13 -14.92
C ASN A 285 8.48 18.67 -14.41
N HIS A 286 9.64 18.15 -14.02
CA HIS A 286 9.78 16.81 -13.40
C HIS A 286 10.02 16.89 -11.90
N GLN A 287 9.25 17.71 -11.17
CA GLN A 287 9.33 17.71 -9.71
C GLN A 287 9.10 16.29 -9.20
N LEU A 288 9.99 15.84 -8.33
CA LEU A 288 9.87 14.56 -7.67
C LEU A 288 9.61 14.78 -6.19
N PHE A 289 8.87 13.87 -5.58
CA PHE A 289 8.62 13.85 -4.16
C PHE A 289 9.05 12.51 -3.58
N ILE A 290 9.98 12.55 -2.65
CA ILE A 290 10.49 11.41 -1.91
C ILE A 290 9.56 11.19 -0.73
N LEU A 291 8.99 9.99 -0.64
CA LEU A 291 8.11 9.65 0.46
C LEU A 291 8.95 9.33 1.71
N PRO A 292 8.62 9.91 2.88
CA PRO A 292 9.31 9.61 4.11
C PRO A 292 9.21 8.11 4.41
N HIS A 293 10.28 7.55 4.98
CA HIS A 293 10.28 6.17 5.43
C HIS A 293 9.20 5.97 6.48
N THR A 294 8.28 5.03 6.25
CA THR A 294 7.41 4.51 7.32
C THR A 294 8.05 3.24 7.87
N ASP A 295 7.98 3.01 9.18
CA ASP A 295 8.52 1.79 9.83
C ASP A 295 7.98 0.49 9.22
N THR A 296 6.82 0.56 8.55
CA THR A 296 6.21 -0.53 7.78
C THR A 296 6.93 -0.89 6.46
N LEU A 297 7.90 -0.09 6.01
CA LEU A 297 8.69 -0.29 4.78
C LEU A 297 10.16 -0.64 5.06
N ALA A 298 10.62 -0.43 6.28
CA ALA A 298 11.92 -0.90 6.76
C ALA A 298 11.77 -2.36 7.22
N ARG A 299 11.99 -3.32 6.33
CA ARG A 299 12.24 -4.70 6.77
C ARG A 299 13.40 -4.64 7.77
N GLY A 300 13.13 -5.12 8.99
CA GLY A 300 14.00 -4.96 10.15
C GLY A 300 15.48 -5.18 9.82
N SER A 301 16.30 -4.25 10.29
CA SER A 301 17.75 -4.38 10.51
C SER A 301 18.41 -5.56 9.81
N THR A 302 18.69 -5.44 8.49
CA THR A 302 19.95 -5.85 7.83
C THR A 302 19.85 -5.75 6.28
N SER A 303 20.77 -4.97 5.71
CA SER A 303 21.30 -4.95 4.32
C SER A 303 20.78 -3.97 3.26
N SER A 304 19.50 -3.57 3.19
CA SER A 304 19.04 -2.59 2.20
C SER A 304 17.71 -1.93 2.55
N ALA A 305 17.48 -0.70 2.08
CA ALA A 305 16.25 0.08 2.29
C ALA A 305 15.63 0.51 0.97
N ARG A 306 14.29 0.52 0.90
CA ARG A 306 13.54 1.00 -0.26
C ARG A 306 13.09 2.45 -0.04
N LEU A 307 13.61 3.34 -0.88
CA LEU A 307 13.20 4.74 -0.92
C LEU A 307 12.13 4.92 -1.99
N TYR A 308 10.90 5.17 -1.57
CA TYR A 308 9.77 5.38 -2.49
C TYR A 308 9.69 6.84 -2.93
N PHE A 309 9.33 7.06 -4.19
CA PHE A 309 9.18 8.38 -4.77
C PHE A 309 8.08 8.41 -5.84
N VAL A 310 7.56 9.63 -6.08
CA VAL A 310 6.60 9.95 -7.14
C VAL A 310 7.08 11.16 -7.93
N ALA A 311 6.78 11.22 -9.21
CA ALA A 311 7.10 12.36 -10.07
C ALA A 311 6.05 12.50 -11.17
N GLY A 312 6.03 13.65 -11.84
CA GLY A 312 5.17 13.90 -13.01
C GLY A 312 3.68 13.57 -12.72
N PRO A 313 3.01 12.76 -13.57
CA PRO A 313 1.61 12.40 -13.36
C PRO A 313 1.31 11.77 -11.99
N ARG A 314 2.22 10.94 -11.46
CA ARG A 314 2.04 10.29 -10.14
C ARG A 314 2.10 11.30 -9.00
N LEU A 315 2.93 12.33 -9.11
CA LEU A 315 3.01 13.39 -8.11
C LEU A 315 1.69 14.19 -8.06
N LEU A 316 1.12 14.54 -9.22
CA LEU A 316 -0.16 15.23 -9.28
C LEU A 316 -1.29 14.38 -8.67
N HIS A 317 -1.34 13.08 -9.02
CA HIS A 317 -2.29 12.15 -8.44
C HIS A 317 -2.13 12.01 -6.91
N TYR A 318 -0.88 11.89 -6.44
CA TYR A 318 -0.56 11.80 -5.02
C TYR A 318 -0.98 13.05 -4.26
N ALA A 319 -0.62 14.24 -4.76
CA ALA A 319 -0.98 15.52 -4.15
C ALA A 319 -2.50 15.74 -4.09
N GLY A 320 -3.21 15.43 -5.18
CA GLY A 320 -4.68 15.50 -5.21
C GLY A 320 -5.33 14.53 -4.20
N SER A 321 -4.83 13.29 -4.14
CA SER A 321 -5.32 12.28 -3.19
C SER A 321 -5.06 12.68 -1.73
N ALA A 322 -3.85 13.16 -1.42
CA ALA A 322 -3.47 13.62 -0.09
C ALA A 322 -4.31 14.83 0.33
N HIS A 323 -4.53 15.79 -0.57
CA HIS A 323 -5.38 16.95 -0.32
C HIS A 323 -6.84 16.56 -0.07
N ALA A 324 -7.39 15.61 -0.83
CA ALA A 324 -8.75 15.12 -0.62
C ALA A 324 -8.91 14.40 0.74
N LEU A 325 -7.91 13.58 1.13
CA LEU A 325 -7.89 12.92 2.44
C LEU A 325 -7.82 13.94 3.59
N LEU A 326 -6.93 14.93 3.48
CA LEU A 326 -6.77 15.98 4.48
C LEU A 326 -8.05 16.83 4.60
N THR A 327 -8.67 17.18 3.47
CA THR A 327 -9.93 17.93 3.45
C THR A 327 -11.06 17.18 4.13
N ARG A 328 -11.18 15.87 3.88
CA ARG A 328 -12.16 15.02 4.56
C ARG A 328 -11.90 14.92 6.07
N ALA A 329 -10.65 14.77 6.48
CA ALA A 329 -10.28 14.75 7.90
C ALA A 329 -10.61 16.09 8.59
N ALA A 330 -10.26 17.21 7.93
CA ALA A 330 -10.56 18.55 8.39
C ALA A 330 -12.07 18.80 8.55
N ALA A 331 -12.87 18.34 7.58
CA ALA A 331 -14.33 18.42 7.64
C ALA A 331 -14.91 17.60 8.81
N THR A 332 -14.44 16.37 9.04
CA THR A 332 -14.85 15.56 10.20
C THR A 332 -14.54 16.25 11.52
N LEU A 333 -13.38 16.92 11.61
CA LEU A 333 -12.95 17.66 12.80
C LEU A 333 -13.50 19.09 12.86
N SER A 334 -14.29 19.51 11.87
CA SER A 334 -14.83 20.87 11.75
C SER A 334 -13.75 21.95 11.89
N CYS A 335 -12.60 21.77 11.24
CA CYS A 335 -11.47 22.70 11.30
C CYS A 335 -10.84 22.94 9.92
N GLY A 336 -9.93 23.91 9.84
CA GLY A 336 -9.09 24.10 8.65
C GLY A 336 -8.00 23.03 8.54
N ALA A 337 -7.61 22.68 7.32
CA ALA A 337 -6.58 21.66 7.06
C ALA A 337 -5.28 21.83 7.87
N PRO A 338 -4.70 23.04 8.06
CA PRO A 338 -3.52 23.24 8.88
C PRO A 338 -3.71 22.93 10.38
N LEU A 339 -4.95 22.99 10.88
CA LEU A 339 -5.30 22.76 12.29
C LEU A 339 -5.63 21.30 12.60
N VAL A 340 -5.66 20.43 11.58
CA VAL A 340 -5.99 19.01 11.76
C VAL A 340 -5.11 18.33 12.82
N PRO A 341 -3.77 18.49 12.83
CA PRO A 341 -2.92 17.84 13.84
C PRO A 341 -3.28 18.27 15.27
N GLU A 342 -3.39 19.58 15.51
CA GLU A 342 -3.76 20.15 16.80
C GLU A 342 -5.15 19.69 17.24
N ARG A 343 -6.13 19.63 16.33
CA ARG A 343 -7.48 19.14 16.63
C ARG A 343 -7.53 17.65 16.95
N VAL A 344 -6.67 16.84 16.32
CA VAL A 344 -6.53 15.43 16.66
C VAL A 344 -5.96 15.28 18.08
N GLU A 345 -4.93 16.04 18.44
CA GLU A 345 -4.36 16.04 19.80
C GLU A 345 -5.40 16.46 20.84
N GLN A 346 -6.12 17.55 20.57
CA GLN A 346 -7.21 18.01 21.42
C GLN A 346 -8.29 16.94 21.61
N LEU A 347 -8.72 16.27 20.54
CA LEU A 347 -9.71 15.20 20.59
C LEU A 347 -9.23 14.01 21.44
N VAL A 348 -7.95 13.65 21.34
CA VAL A 348 -7.36 12.58 22.14
C VAL A 348 -7.38 12.95 23.63
N ASP A 349 -7.06 14.20 23.96
CA ASP A 349 -7.05 14.67 25.34
C ASP A 349 -8.46 14.88 25.91
N ASP A 350 -9.40 15.36 25.12
CA ASP A 350 -10.83 15.42 25.48
C ASP A 350 -11.37 14.03 25.76
N ARG A 351 -11.03 13.03 24.93
CA ARG A 351 -11.39 11.64 25.16
C ARG A 351 -10.83 11.13 26.49
N LYS A 352 -9.54 11.38 26.79
CA LYS A 352 -8.93 10.98 28.06
C LYS A 352 -9.63 11.63 29.25
N ARG A 353 -9.95 12.94 29.18
CA ARG A 353 -10.69 13.65 30.24
C ARG A 353 -12.10 13.09 30.43
N ALA A 354 -12.82 12.83 29.34
CA ALA A 354 -14.15 12.24 29.38
C ALA A 354 -14.12 10.84 30.00
N THR A 355 -13.17 9.99 29.59
CA THR A 355 -12.97 8.65 30.20
C THR A 355 -12.68 8.77 31.69
N LYS A 356 -11.78 9.69 32.10
CA LYS A 356 -11.50 9.90 33.53
C LYS A 356 -12.73 10.36 34.30
N ARG A 357 -13.54 11.26 33.73
CA ARG A 357 -14.79 11.71 34.35
C ARG A 357 -15.80 10.57 34.49
N VAL A 358 -15.90 9.68 33.51
CA VAL A 358 -16.73 8.47 33.60
C VAL A 358 -16.27 7.60 34.77
N GLU A 359 -14.97 7.33 34.90
CA GLU A 359 -14.42 6.55 36.02
C GLU A 359 -14.73 7.19 37.39
N ASP A 360 -14.63 8.52 37.50
CA ASP A 360 -14.93 9.23 38.75
C ASP A 360 -16.41 9.15 39.12
N VAL A 361 -17.31 9.35 38.15
CA VAL A 361 -18.77 9.24 38.35
C VAL A 361 -19.18 7.80 38.63
N GLU A 362 -18.58 6.82 37.96
CA GLU A 362 -18.76 5.40 38.29
C GLU A 362 -18.31 5.11 39.72
N GLY A 363 -17.21 5.71 40.20
CA GLY A 363 -16.77 5.63 41.59
C GLY A 363 -17.81 6.18 42.58
N GLU A 364 -18.35 7.38 42.32
CA GLU A 364 -19.41 7.98 43.13
C GLU A 364 -20.68 7.11 43.15
N LEU A 365 -21.10 6.60 41.98
CA LEU A 365 -22.26 5.72 41.85
C LEU A 365 -22.03 4.38 42.56
N ALA A 366 -20.81 3.82 42.49
CA ALA A 366 -20.45 2.59 43.19
C ALA A 366 -20.64 2.76 44.71
N ALA A 367 -20.22 3.89 45.26
CA ALA A 367 -20.39 4.19 46.68
C ALA A 367 -21.88 4.37 47.08
N LEU A 368 -22.70 4.99 46.23
CA LEU A 368 -24.15 5.09 46.47
C LEU A 368 -24.83 3.72 46.43
N LEU A 369 -24.52 2.89 45.43
CA LEU A 369 -25.05 1.54 45.32
C LEU A 369 -24.61 0.69 46.52
N ALA A 370 -23.35 0.76 46.92
CA ALA A 370 -22.85 0.07 48.11
C ALA A 370 -23.65 0.41 49.37
N ARG A 371 -23.91 1.71 49.62
CA ARG A 371 -24.76 2.16 50.74
C ARG A 371 -26.17 1.59 50.67
N GLU A 372 -26.76 1.54 49.49
CA GLU A 372 -28.08 0.93 49.28
C GLU A 372 -28.07 -0.56 49.63
N LEU A 373 -27.08 -1.31 49.15
CA LEU A 373 -26.92 -2.74 49.47
C LEU A 373 -26.73 -2.94 50.98
N ILE A 374 -25.94 -2.09 51.64
CA ILE A 374 -25.70 -2.17 53.09
C ILE A 374 -26.95 -1.89 53.89
N ARG A 375 -27.78 -0.92 53.47
CA ARG A 375 -29.08 -0.65 54.11
C ARG A 375 -29.97 -1.89 54.05
N ILE A 376 -30.08 -2.52 52.88
CA ILE A 376 -30.84 -3.77 52.70
C ILE A 376 -30.30 -4.89 53.60
N VAL A 377 -28.97 -4.97 53.73
CA VAL A 377 -28.31 -5.97 54.57
C VAL A 377 -28.52 -5.70 56.08
N SER A 378 -28.60 -4.44 56.49
CA SER A 378 -28.76 -4.07 57.91
C SER A 378 -30.21 -4.15 58.41
N GLU A 379 -31.21 -4.08 57.53
CA GLU A 379 -32.64 -4.16 57.88
C GLU A 379 -33.14 -5.59 58.18
N LYS A 380 -32.35 -6.64 57.88
CA LYS A 380 -32.71 -8.03 58.14
C LYS A 380 -31.99 -8.56 59.38
N VAL A 381 -32.76 -9.02 60.37
CA VAL A 381 -32.26 -9.36 61.71
C VAL A 381 -31.91 -10.85 61.86
N ASP A 382 -32.36 -11.74 60.96
CA ASP A 382 -32.22 -13.19 61.15
C ASP A 382 -31.59 -13.92 59.94
N GLY A 383 -30.40 -14.50 60.15
CA GLY A 383 -29.62 -15.28 59.18
C GLY A 383 -28.75 -14.48 58.18
N PRO A 384 -27.92 -15.16 57.36
CA PRO A 384 -27.06 -14.49 56.38
C PRO A 384 -27.87 -13.81 55.27
N VAL A 385 -27.55 -12.55 54.96
CA VAL A 385 -28.25 -11.80 53.91
C VAL A 385 -27.72 -12.19 52.53
N LEU A 386 -28.61 -12.80 51.74
CA LEU A 386 -28.37 -13.20 50.37
C LEU A 386 -28.95 -12.17 49.41
N LEU A 387 -28.12 -11.58 48.54
CA LEU A 387 -28.55 -10.56 47.59
C LEU A 387 -28.04 -10.85 46.18
N HIS A 388 -28.93 -10.75 45.18
CA HIS A 388 -28.56 -10.71 43.77
C HIS A 388 -29.05 -9.41 43.16
N ARG A 389 -28.17 -8.68 42.48
CA ARG A 389 -28.53 -7.49 41.71
C ARG A 389 -27.95 -7.58 40.31
N HIS A 390 -28.83 -7.57 39.31
CA HIS A 390 -28.47 -7.48 37.91
C HIS A 390 -28.50 -6.03 37.43
N ARG A 391 -27.63 -5.69 36.49
CA ARG A 391 -27.64 -4.42 35.78
C ARG A 391 -27.40 -4.62 34.28
N THR A 392 -27.80 -3.62 33.51
CA THR A 392 -27.43 -3.49 32.11
C THR A 392 -26.34 -2.42 31.99
N ASP A 393 -25.26 -2.74 31.28
CA ASP A 393 -24.10 -1.87 31.12
C ASP A 393 -23.35 -2.20 29.82
N ASP A 394 -23.24 -1.21 28.93
CA ASP A 394 -22.49 -1.31 27.67
C ASP A 394 -21.01 -0.92 27.82
N SER A 395 -20.57 -0.62 29.05
CA SER A 395 -19.18 -0.34 29.36
C SER A 395 -18.28 -1.53 29.02
N VAL A 396 -17.14 -1.23 28.39
CA VAL A 396 -16.06 -2.19 28.14
C VAL A 396 -15.42 -2.70 29.45
N ASN A 397 -15.66 -2.03 30.58
CA ASN A 397 -15.13 -2.37 31.89
C ASN A 397 -16.22 -2.63 32.94
N ALA A 398 -17.33 -3.27 32.55
CA ALA A 398 -18.42 -3.59 33.49
C ALA A 398 -17.96 -4.34 34.76
N LEU A 399 -16.98 -5.25 34.64
CA LEU A 399 -16.42 -5.95 35.81
C LEU A 399 -15.65 -5.02 36.76
N GLY A 400 -14.92 -4.04 36.22
CA GLY A 400 -14.24 -3.02 37.02
C GLY A 400 -15.23 -2.24 37.87
N PHE A 401 -16.38 -1.88 37.30
CA PHE A 401 -17.43 -1.18 38.05
C PHE A 401 -18.10 -2.05 39.12
N LEU A 402 -18.40 -3.33 38.82
CA LEU A 402 -18.88 -4.27 39.85
C LEU A 402 -17.87 -4.40 40.99
N ASN A 403 -16.57 -4.44 40.67
CA ASN A 403 -15.51 -4.50 41.67
C ASN A 403 -15.49 -3.23 42.55
N ALA A 404 -15.68 -2.05 41.97
CA ALA A 404 -15.77 -0.79 42.71
C ALA A 404 -16.94 -0.79 43.71
N ILE A 405 -18.13 -1.28 43.31
CA ILE A 405 -19.28 -1.44 44.22
C ILE A 405 -18.90 -2.35 45.40
N SER A 406 -18.29 -3.49 45.10
CA SER A 406 -17.91 -4.46 46.13
C SER A 406 -16.81 -3.93 47.06
N MET A 407 -15.86 -3.14 46.56
CA MET A 407 -14.84 -2.49 47.41
C MET A 407 -15.45 -1.41 48.31
N ALA A 408 -16.31 -0.54 47.76
CA ALA A 408 -17.03 0.46 48.55
C ALA A 408 -17.89 -0.20 49.64
N PHE A 409 -18.58 -1.29 49.30
CA PHE A 409 -19.34 -2.08 50.27
C PHE A 409 -18.46 -2.62 51.39
N ALA A 410 -17.34 -3.27 51.05
CA ALA A 410 -16.43 -3.86 52.03
C ALA A 410 -15.85 -2.80 52.98
N ASN A 411 -15.49 -1.62 52.46
CA ASN A 411 -14.95 -0.52 53.26
C ASN A 411 -15.96 0.00 54.29
N GLU A 412 -17.23 0.18 53.89
CA GLU A 412 -18.27 0.64 54.82
C GLU A 412 -18.63 -0.43 55.86
N VAL A 413 -18.65 -1.70 55.49
CA VAL A 413 -18.91 -2.81 56.42
C VAL A 413 -17.78 -2.98 57.44
N ALA A 414 -16.52 -2.82 57.03
CA ALA A 414 -15.36 -2.90 57.92
C ALA A 414 -15.36 -1.82 59.02
N GLY A 415 -16.07 -0.70 58.82
CA GLY A 415 -16.26 0.35 59.81
C GLY A 415 -17.32 0.06 60.89
N LYS A 416 -18.05 -1.06 60.80
CA LYS A 416 -19.11 -1.43 61.77
C LYS A 416 -18.57 -2.43 62.79
N SER A 417 -18.99 -2.29 64.05
CA SER A 417 -18.52 -3.11 65.18
C SER A 417 -19.02 -4.55 65.19
N ASP A 418 -20.17 -4.83 64.57
CA ASP A 418 -20.74 -6.18 64.41
C ASP A 418 -21.48 -6.29 63.07
N PRO A 419 -20.78 -6.54 61.96
CA PRO A 419 -21.40 -6.60 60.65
C PRO A 419 -22.18 -7.92 60.45
N PRO A 420 -23.43 -7.88 59.94
CA PRO A 420 -24.19 -9.09 59.65
C PRO A 420 -23.50 -9.94 58.57
N SER A 421 -23.65 -11.26 58.63
CA SER A 421 -23.15 -12.17 57.59
C SER A 421 -23.85 -11.91 56.26
N TYR A 422 -23.11 -11.80 55.16
CA TYR A 422 -23.64 -11.42 53.86
C TYR A 422 -23.01 -12.22 52.70
N LEU A 423 -23.78 -12.38 51.63
CA LEU A 423 -23.32 -12.93 50.36
C LEU A 423 -24.06 -12.24 49.22
N VAL A 424 -23.31 -11.53 48.37
CA VAL A 424 -23.83 -10.68 47.31
C VAL A 424 -23.33 -11.18 45.96
N VAL A 425 -24.24 -11.34 45.01
CA VAL A 425 -23.97 -11.58 43.60
C VAL A 425 -24.38 -10.35 42.81
N LEU A 426 -23.43 -9.75 42.11
CA LEU A 426 -23.68 -8.72 41.12
C LEU A 426 -23.47 -9.30 39.73
N SER A 427 -24.38 -9.02 38.80
CA SER A 427 -24.18 -9.38 37.39
C SER A 427 -24.47 -8.20 36.47
N SER A 428 -23.76 -8.15 35.35
CA SER A 428 -23.92 -7.10 34.34
C SER A 428 -23.96 -7.69 32.94
N SER A 429 -24.94 -7.27 32.14
CA SER A 429 -25.10 -7.67 30.73
C SER A 429 -25.11 -6.43 29.81
N PRO A 430 -24.63 -6.53 28.56
CA PRO A 430 -24.80 -5.45 27.59
C PRO A 430 -26.28 -5.29 27.19
N SER A 431 -26.68 -4.12 26.75
CA SER A 431 -28.05 -3.80 26.35
C SER A 431 -28.45 -4.57 25.09
N ALA A 432 -27.55 -4.66 24.11
CA ALA A 432 -27.71 -5.46 22.90
C ALA A 432 -27.02 -6.82 23.06
N GLN A 433 -27.82 -7.90 23.08
CA GLN A 433 -27.33 -9.24 23.34
C GLN A 433 -27.49 -10.18 22.13
N ILE A 434 -26.45 -10.95 21.83
CA ILE A 434 -26.43 -12.04 20.87
C ILE A 434 -25.86 -13.30 21.53
N ALA A 435 -25.87 -14.44 20.85
CA ALA A 435 -25.38 -15.72 21.41
C ALA A 435 -23.91 -15.67 21.87
N SER A 436 -23.09 -14.76 21.34
CA SER A 436 -21.70 -14.54 21.75
C SER A 436 -21.52 -13.39 22.75
N SER A 437 -22.59 -12.72 23.18
CA SER A 437 -22.51 -11.67 24.19
C SER A 437 -22.02 -12.23 25.52
N THR A 438 -21.22 -11.43 26.22
CA THR A 438 -20.62 -11.83 27.49
C THR A 438 -21.22 -10.99 28.61
N SER A 439 -21.82 -11.65 29.60
CA SER A 439 -22.23 -11.04 30.85
C SER A 439 -21.18 -11.32 31.93
N VAL A 440 -20.86 -10.33 32.76
CA VAL A 440 -19.93 -10.49 33.87
C VAL A 440 -20.69 -10.75 35.16
N VAL A 441 -20.12 -11.57 36.03
CA VAL A 441 -20.66 -11.89 37.36
C VAL A 441 -19.55 -11.69 38.40
N LEU A 442 -19.88 -11.01 39.49
CA LEU A 442 -19.04 -10.82 40.66
C LEU A 442 -19.79 -11.31 41.90
N ILE A 443 -19.13 -12.15 42.69
CA ILE A 443 -19.62 -12.63 43.99
C ILE A 443 -18.68 -12.10 45.05
N PHE A 444 -19.23 -11.58 46.14
CA PHE A 444 -18.46 -11.25 47.34
C PHE A 444 -19.29 -11.47 48.61
N GLY A 445 -18.65 -11.84 49.71
CA GLY A 445 -19.35 -12.19 50.94
C GLY A 445 -18.46 -12.14 52.18
N SER A 446 -19.03 -12.40 53.35
CA SER A 446 -18.29 -12.50 54.62
C SER A 446 -17.63 -13.87 54.85
N ASP A 447 -18.03 -14.91 54.10
CA ASP A 447 -17.50 -16.28 54.21
C ASP A 447 -16.95 -16.77 52.86
N GLU A 448 -15.65 -17.06 52.81
CA GLU A 448 -14.96 -17.58 51.62
C GLU A 448 -15.53 -18.93 51.14
N LYS A 449 -15.95 -19.81 52.05
CA LYS A 449 -16.51 -21.12 51.67
C LYS A 449 -17.81 -20.95 50.90
N LYS A 450 -18.69 -20.06 51.39
CA LYS A 450 -19.97 -19.76 50.73
C LYS A 450 -19.78 -19.04 49.39
N VAL A 451 -18.82 -18.12 49.30
CA VAL A 451 -18.46 -17.47 48.02
C VAL A 451 -18.00 -18.50 46.99
N ARG A 452 -17.14 -19.45 47.41
CA ARG A 452 -16.67 -20.53 46.53
C ARG A 452 -17.79 -21.48 46.12
N GLU A 453 -18.65 -21.87 47.06
CA GLU A 453 -19.80 -22.74 46.80
C GLU A 453 -20.75 -22.14 45.75
N VAL A 454 -21.14 -20.87 45.90
CA VAL A 454 -21.97 -20.18 44.91
C VAL A 454 -21.24 -20.06 43.57
N GLY A 455 -19.94 -19.78 43.57
CA GLY A 455 -19.13 -19.73 42.36
C GLY A 455 -19.15 -21.06 41.57
N GLU A 456 -18.98 -22.19 42.25
CA GLU A 456 -19.07 -23.52 41.64
C GLU A 456 -20.51 -23.89 41.24
N GLY A 457 -21.51 -23.45 42.00
CA GLY A 457 -22.92 -23.57 41.63
C GLY A 457 -23.27 -22.82 40.34
N LEU A 458 -22.74 -21.60 40.17
CA LEU A 458 -22.93 -20.82 38.94
C LEU A 458 -22.18 -21.42 37.75
N LYS A 459 -21.00 -22.02 37.95
CA LYS A 459 -20.32 -22.80 36.90
C LYS A 459 -21.18 -23.98 36.44
N THR A 460 -21.75 -24.71 37.39
CA THR A 460 -22.49 -25.95 37.11
C THR A 460 -23.86 -25.67 36.50
N LYS A 461 -24.64 -24.72 37.05
CA LYS A 461 -26.01 -24.44 36.60
C LYS A 461 -26.10 -23.46 35.44
N LEU A 462 -25.25 -22.42 35.42
CA LEU A 462 -25.29 -21.37 34.39
C LEU A 462 -24.15 -21.46 33.37
N GLY A 463 -23.16 -22.34 33.56
CA GLY A 463 -22.00 -22.41 32.67
C GLY A 463 -21.07 -21.19 32.76
N VAL A 464 -21.13 -20.43 33.86
CA VAL A 464 -20.25 -19.26 34.06
C VAL A 464 -18.80 -19.74 34.15
N ARG A 465 -17.87 -19.13 33.41
CA ARG A 465 -16.44 -19.45 33.49
C ARG A 465 -15.73 -18.39 34.33
N GLY A 466 -15.11 -18.80 35.43
CA GLY A 466 -14.54 -17.86 36.39
C GLY A 466 -13.78 -18.52 37.53
N GLY A 467 -13.26 -17.67 38.42
CA GLY A 467 -12.48 -18.06 39.58
C GLY A 467 -12.49 -16.97 40.65
N GLY A 468 -12.06 -17.33 41.85
CA GLY A 468 -12.05 -16.44 43.01
C GLY A 468 -10.95 -16.80 43.98
N LYS A 469 -10.66 -15.86 44.89
CA LYS A 469 -9.72 -16.03 45.99
C LYS A 469 -10.26 -15.28 47.21
N GLY A 470 -10.25 -15.92 48.38
CA GLY A 470 -10.79 -15.31 49.59
C GLY A 470 -12.28 -15.06 49.46
N THR A 471 -12.72 -13.90 49.95
CA THR A 471 -14.12 -13.48 49.99
C THR A 471 -14.67 -12.94 48.66
N ARG A 472 -13.99 -13.18 47.52
CA ARG A 472 -14.39 -12.68 46.21
C ARG A 472 -14.23 -13.72 45.11
N TRP A 473 -15.16 -13.72 44.16
CA TRP A 473 -15.14 -14.56 42.96
C TRP A 473 -15.69 -13.79 41.77
N SER A 474 -15.12 -13.97 40.58
CA SER A 474 -15.64 -13.36 39.35
C SER A 474 -15.64 -14.32 38.18
N GLY A 475 -16.57 -14.12 37.25
CA GLY A 475 -16.71 -14.96 36.08
C GLY A 475 -17.47 -14.31 34.95
N LYS A 476 -17.50 -15.01 33.82
CA LYS A 476 -18.16 -14.58 32.59
C LYS A 476 -19.14 -15.65 32.13
N PHE A 477 -20.36 -15.23 31.84
CA PHE A 477 -21.38 -16.01 31.15
C PHE A 477 -21.37 -15.61 29.68
N THR A 478 -21.45 -16.58 28.76
CA THR A 478 -21.57 -16.32 27.32
C THR A 478 -22.95 -16.76 26.86
N GLY A 479 -23.71 -15.83 26.30
CA GLY A 479 -25.08 -16.03 25.86
C GLY A 479 -25.97 -14.82 26.14
N VAL A 480 -27.26 -14.98 25.85
CA VAL A 480 -28.28 -13.99 26.16
C VAL A 480 -28.72 -14.16 27.61
N TRP A 481 -28.57 -13.11 28.40
CA TRP A 481 -29.02 -13.00 29.79
C TRP A 481 -30.46 -12.50 29.84
N LEU A 482 -31.37 -13.35 30.30
CA LEU A 482 -32.75 -13.02 30.61
C LEU A 482 -32.92 -13.09 32.13
N ASP A 483 -33.33 -11.98 32.76
CA ASP A 483 -33.47 -11.96 34.23
C ASP A 483 -34.47 -13.02 34.74
N ALA A 484 -35.51 -13.31 33.96
CA ALA A 484 -36.48 -14.36 34.25
C ALA A 484 -35.90 -15.79 34.24
N ARG A 485 -34.77 -16.02 33.54
CA ARG A 485 -34.14 -17.34 33.42
C ARG A 485 -32.78 -17.36 34.13
N GLU A 486 -31.78 -16.66 33.60
CA GLU A 486 -30.45 -16.56 34.20
C GLU A 486 -30.49 -15.91 35.58
N GLY A 487 -31.23 -14.80 35.73
CA GLY A 487 -31.39 -14.16 37.04
C GLY A 487 -32.07 -15.06 38.07
N ALA A 488 -33.09 -15.83 37.66
CA ALA A 488 -33.74 -16.82 38.52
C ALA A 488 -32.79 -17.96 38.93
N MET A 489 -31.98 -18.48 38.01
CA MET A 489 -30.97 -19.50 38.33
C MET A 489 -29.91 -18.98 39.29
N VAL A 490 -29.47 -17.71 39.16
CA VAL A 490 -28.55 -17.09 40.14
C VAL A 490 -29.19 -17.07 41.53
N LYS A 491 -30.46 -16.66 41.63
CA LYS A 491 -31.18 -16.63 42.92
C LYS A 491 -31.32 -18.03 43.52
N GLU A 492 -31.58 -19.05 42.71
CA GLU A 492 -31.67 -20.45 43.15
C GLU A 492 -30.33 -20.95 43.72
N VAL A 493 -29.22 -20.72 43.01
CA VAL A 493 -27.86 -21.07 43.49
C VAL A 493 -27.52 -20.30 44.76
N LEU A 494 -27.92 -19.03 44.84
CA LEU A 494 -27.65 -18.21 46.01
C LEU A 494 -28.44 -18.72 47.23
N GLN A 495 -29.70 -19.14 47.05
CA GLN A 495 -30.55 -19.69 48.11
C GLN A 495 -30.08 -21.04 48.62
N SER A 496 -29.45 -21.89 47.80
CA SER A 496 -28.90 -23.16 48.28
C SER A 496 -27.76 -22.98 49.29
N ALA A 497 -27.04 -21.85 49.23
CA ALA A 497 -25.98 -21.51 50.20
C ALA A 497 -26.50 -20.91 51.52
N ARG A 498 -27.84 -20.83 51.70
CA ARG A 498 -28.49 -20.39 52.95
C ARG A 498 -28.45 -21.45 54.05
N VAL A 499 -28.44 -22.73 53.65
CA VAL A 499 -28.57 -23.91 54.52
C VAL A 499 -27.26 -24.22 55.23
#